data_AF-A0A085MML6-F1
#
_entry.id   AF-A0A085MML6-F1
#
_cell.length_a   1.000
_cell.length_b   1.000
_cell.length_c   1.000
_cell.angle_alpha   90.00
_cell.angle_beta   90.00
_cell.angle_gamma   90.00
#
_symmetry.space_group_name_H-M   'P 1'
#
loop_
_entity.id
_entity.type
_entity.pdbx_description
1 polymer ?
#
loop_
_entity_poly.entity_id
_entity_poly.type
_entity_poly.pdbx_seq_one_letter_code
_entity_poly.pdbx_strand_id
1 'polypeptide(L)'
;MLRYRFTTVQALTFHENPAANGIFGGSERCVQEEQHSHRNESAMEETFVGKLSLLELLKYSQESDNAKSPAVLKRIADERAQMSKTLLLLSALKPGIAECWPTALQGASTSLYALMLDAIKLTEHNQKLYAPQGKKNMLNIELLLSVKDGLELLQKPLEMLPSQDELDLAVAKLRHVIALVQMTQVHFSTDTNGH
;
A
#
# COMPACT_ATOMS: atom_id res chain seq x y z
N MET A 1 -17.96 -26.04 -6.36
CA MET A 1 -17.40 -25.18 -7.42
C MET A 1 -17.59 -23.71 -6.99
N LEU A 2 -16.64 -23.13 -6.25
CA LEU A 2 -16.72 -21.75 -5.78
C LEU A 2 -16.17 -20.82 -6.87
N ARG A 3 -17.08 -20.16 -7.60
CA ARG A 3 -16.73 -19.08 -8.54
C ARG A 3 -16.53 -17.80 -7.74
N TYR A 4 -15.31 -17.52 -7.30
CA TYR A 4 -14.96 -16.19 -6.78
C TYR A 4 -14.88 -15.22 -7.96
N ARG A 5 -15.94 -14.41 -8.13
CA ARG A 5 -15.90 -13.25 -9.01
C ARG A 5 -15.13 -12.16 -8.26
N PHE A 6 -13.89 -11.93 -8.64
CA PHE A 6 -13.17 -10.71 -8.28
C PHE A 6 -13.84 -9.56 -9.06
N THR A 7 -14.85 -8.95 -8.44
CA THR A 7 -15.39 -7.68 -8.92
C THR A 7 -14.29 -6.64 -8.79
N THR A 8 -13.91 -6.09 -9.93
CA THR A 8 -13.11 -4.87 -10.16
C THR A 8 -12.65 -4.20 -8.87
N VAL A 9 -11.39 -4.44 -8.49
CA VAL A 9 -10.71 -3.65 -7.47
C VAL A 9 -10.76 -2.20 -7.95
N GLN A 10 -11.67 -1.40 -7.38
CA GLN A 10 -11.64 0.04 -7.59
C GLN A 10 -10.29 0.51 -7.04
N ALA A 11 -9.41 0.91 -7.96
CA ALA A 11 -8.13 1.50 -7.65
C ALA A 11 -8.33 2.54 -6.55
N LEU A 12 -7.51 2.47 -5.50
CA LEU A 12 -7.50 3.44 -4.41
C LEU A 12 -7.63 4.85 -5.01
N THR A 13 -8.79 5.48 -4.82
CA THR A 13 -9.05 6.83 -5.30
C THR A 13 -8.45 7.79 -4.28
N PHE A 14 -7.35 8.42 -4.67
CA PHE A 14 -6.85 9.59 -3.99
C PHE A 14 -7.20 10.75 -4.89
N HIS A 15 -7.94 11.70 -4.34
CA HIS A 15 -8.42 12.85 -5.09
C HIS A 15 -7.24 13.75 -5.48
N GLU A 16 -7.05 13.96 -6.78
CA GLU A 16 -6.29 15.08 -7.32
C GLU A 16 -7.22 16.30 -7.42
N ASN A 17 -6.70 17.48 -7.08
CA ASN A 17 -7.43 18.74 -7.15
C ASN A 17 -7.03 19.48 -8.44
N PRO A 18 -7.95 19.76 -9.38
CA PRO A 18 -7.62 20.41 -10.65
C PRO A 18 -7.81 21.92 -10.52
N ALA A 19 -6.73 22.67 -10.32
CA ALA A 19 -6.77 24.13 -10.53
C ALA A 19 -5.38 24.74 -10.80
N ALA A 20 -5.21 25.18 -12.04
CA ALA A 20 -4.75 26.52 -12.45
C ALA A 20 -3.61 26.52 -13.49
N ASN A 21 -4.02 26.64 -14.76
CA ASN A 21 -3.19 27.22 -15.82
C ASN A 21 -3.16 28.74 -15.66
N GLY A 22 -2.00 29.37 -15.87
CA GLY A 22 -1.85 30.81 -16.06
C GLY A 22 -0.43 31.18 -16.51
N ILE A 23 -0.31 31.74 -17.72
CA ILE A 23 0.93 32.16 -18.41
C ILE A 23 1.18 33.67 -18.20
N PHE A 24 2.44 34.10 -18.43
CA PHE A 24 3.04 35.46 -18.69
C PHE A 24 3.95 35.96 -17.55
N GLY A 25 5.19 36.45 -17.73
CA GLY A 25 6.06 36.70 -18.89
C GLY A 25 7.30 37.52 -18.47
N GLY A 26 8.45 37.31 -19.13
CA GLY A 26 9.52 38.30 -19.38
C GLY A 26 10.53 38.67 -18.27
N SER A 27 11.78 38.18 -18.38
CA SER A 27 13.04 38.99 -18.30
C SER A 27 14.27 38.07 -18.29
N GLU A 28 15.01 38.07 -19.41
CA GLU A 28 16.23 37.28 -19.61
C GLU A 28 17.45 38.03 -19.04
N ARG A 29 17.83 37.74 -17.78
CA ARG A 29 19.25 37.72 -17.32
C ARG A 29 19.54 37.32 -15.86
N CYS A 30 18.55 36.89 -15.06
CA CYS A 30 18.75 36.29 -13.72
C CYS A 30 18.51 34.77 -13.66
N VAL A 31 18.56 34.06 -14.79
CA VAL A 31 17.94 32.73 -14.92
C VAL A 31 18.86 31.55 -14.57
N GLN A 32 20.18 31.74 -14.49
CA GLN A 32 21.12 30.60 -14.33
C GLN A 32 21.40 30.18 -12.88
N GLU A 33 21.39 31.09 -11.90
CA GLU A 33 21.59 30.72 -10.48
C GLU A 33 20.32 30.17 -9.83
N GLU A 34 19.14 30.75 -10.13
CA GLU A 34 17.85 30.25 -9.63
C GLU A 34 17.50 28.87 -10.22
N GLN A 35 17.81 28.60 -11.50
CA GLN A 35 17.61 27.28 -12.09
C GLN A 35 18.50 26.20 -11.45
N HIS A 36 19.73 26.52 -11.07
CA HIS A 36 20.59 25.59 -10.36
C HIS A 36 20.17 25.36 -8.91
N SER A 37 19.71 26.41 -8.21
CA SER A 37 19.16 26.29 -6.85
C SER A 37 17.89 25.44 -6.83
N HIS A 38 16.92 25.74 -7.69
CA HIS A 38 15.67 24.98 -7.80
C HIS A 38 15.88 23.54 -8.25
N ARG A 39 16.87 23.27 -9.11
CA ARG A 39 17.21 21.90 -9.53
C ARG A 39 17.88 21.11 -8.41
N ASN A 40 18.68 21.75 -7.57
CA ASN A 40 19.31 21.11 -6.42
C ASN A 40 18.31 20.89 -5.27
N GLU A 41 17.40 21.82 -5.03
CA GLU A 41 16.28 21.67 -4.08
C GLU A 41 15.35 20.53 -4.51
N SER A 42 14.96 20.50 -5.79
CA SER A 42 14.12 19.42 -6.33
C SER A 42 14.80 18.05 -6.26
N ALA A 43 16.10 17.96 -6.55
CA ALA A 43 16.85 16.71 -6.44
C ALA A 43 17.02 16.24 -4.98
N MET A 44 17.20 17.18 -4.03
CA MET A 44 17.24 16.86 -2.60
C MET A 44 15.88 16.37 -2.10
N GLU A 45 14.79 17.00 -2.55
CA GLU A 45 13.44 16.59 -2.21
C GLU A 45 13.11 15.20 -2.76
N GLU A 46 13.43 14.92 -4.03
CA GLU A 46 13.26 13.57 -4.60
C GLU A 46 14.04 12.51 -3.82
N THR A 47 15.26 12.84 -3.37
CA THR A 47 16.09 11.95 -2.57
C THR A 47 15.52 11.71 -1.17
N PHE A 48 14.96 12.76 -0.55
CA PHE A 48 14.31 12.66 0.77
C PHE A 48 13.02 11.85 0.69
N VAL A 49 12.13 12.21 -0.23
CA VAL A 49 10.86 11.52 -0.49
C VAL A 49 11.11 10.04 -0.82
N GLY A 50 12.17 9.74 -1.57
CA GLY A 50 12.57 8.38 -1.90
C GLY A 50 13.02 7.51 -0.71
N LYS A 51 13.35 8.10 0.43
CA LYS A 51 13.76 7.38 1.66
C LYS A 51 12.62 7.16 2.65
N LEU A 52 11.51 7.86 2.50
CA LEU A 52 10.36 7.69 3.39
C LEU A 52 9.73 6.31 3.18
N SER A 53 9.37 5.63 4.27
CA SER A 53 8.46 4.50 4.18
C SER A 53 7.11 4.96 3.63
N LEU A 54 6.34 4.06 3.03
CA LEU A 54 5.05 4.42 2.44
C LEU A 54 4.09 5.06 3.47
N LEU A 55 4.12 4.62 4.72
CA LEU A 55 3.31 5.23 5.79
C LEU A 55 3.80 6.64 6.14
N GLU A 56 5.11 6.87 6.20
CA GLU A 56 5.69 8.20 6.41
C GLU A 56 5.40 9.12 5.23
N LEU A 57 5.49 8.60 4.00
CA LEU A 57 5.15 9.34 2.79
C LEU A 57 3.70 9.82 2.79
N LEU A 58 2.76 8.96 3.22
CA LEU A 58 1.36 9.36 3.34
C LEU A 58 1.15 10.43 4.41
N LYS A 59 1.80 10.30 5.57
CA LYS A 59 1.73 11.30 6.64
C LYS A 59 2.30 12.63 6.16
N TYR A 60 3.48 12.59 5.54
CA TYR A 60 4.15 13.73 4.94
C TYR A 60 3.27 14.41 3.88
N SER A 61 2.59 13.63 3.04
CA SER A 61 1.69 14.16 1.99
C SER A 61 0.40 14.80 2.52
N GLN A 62 0.07 14.62 3.81
CA GLN A 62 -1.10 15.26 4.42
C GLN A 62 -0.82 16.68 4.90
N GLU A 63 0.46 17.10 4.93
CA GLU A 63 0.85 18.48 5.23
C GLU A 63 0.57 19.39 4.03
N SER A 64 0.07 20.60 4.27
CA SER A 64 -0.49 21.50 3.24
C SER A 64 0.47 21.82 2.10
N ASP A 65 1.75 21.93 2.43
CA ASP A 65 2.79 22.38 1.49
C ASP A 65 3.35 21.20 0.67
N ASN A 66 3.26 19.99 1.22
CA ASN A 66 3.83 18.76 0.66
C ASN A 66 2.84 18.00 -0.23
N ALA A 67 1.53 18.20 -0.03
CA ALA A 67 0.47 17.53 -0.78
C ALA A 67 0.52 17.77 -2.30
N LYS A 68 1.12 18.89 -2.73
CA LYS A 68 1.25 19.29 -4.14
C LYS A 68 2.63 19.02 -4.72
N SER A 69 3.57 18.50 -3.92
CA SER A 69 4.92 18.20 -4.39
C SER A 69 4.87 17.15 -5.51
N PRO A 70 5.45 17.44 -6.70
CA PRO A 70 5.52 16.48 -7.79
C PRO A 70 6.25 15.18 -7.40
N ALA A 71 7.28 15.27 -6.55
CA ALA A 71 8.04 14.12 -6.07
C ALA A 71 7.16 13.20 -5.19
N VAL A 72 6.38 13.81 -4.28
CA VAL A 72 5.44 13.09 -3.41
C VAL A 72 4.33 12.44 -4.24
N LEU A 73 3.72 13.17 -5.17
CA LEU A 73 2.65 12.66 -6.03
C LEU A 73 3.12 11.49 -6.89
N LYS A 74 4.29 11.64 -7.53
CA LYS A 74 4.90 10.57 -8.33
C LYS A 74 5.17 9.32 -7.49
N ARG A 75 5.77 9.47 -6.32
CA ARG A 75 6.07 8.33 -5.46
C ARG A 75 4.80 7.62 -4.98
N ILE A 76 3.76 8.37 -4.61
CA ILE A 76 2.46 7.79 -4.23
C ILE A 76 1.85 7.03 -5.42
N ALA A 77 1.96 7.53 -6.64
CA ALA A 77 1.47 6.86 -7.84
C ALA A 77 2.21 5.55 -8.12
N ASP A 78 3.55 5.55 -7.99
CA ASP A 78 4.39 4.35 -8.15
C ASP A 78 4.02 3.26 -7.12
N GLU A 79 3.83 3.66 -5.86
CA GLU A 79 3.45 2.76 -4.77
C GLU A 79 2.04 2.18 -5.00
N ARG A 80 1.10 2.96 -5.53
CA ARG A 80 -0.22 2.44 -5.94
C ARG A 80 -0.13 1.43 -7.08
N ALA A 81 0.72 1.69 -8.07
CA ALA A 81 0.91 0.76 -9.17
C ALA A 81 1.50 -0.56 -8.64
N GLN A 82 2.46 -0.48 -7.71
CA GLN A 82 3.04 -1.66 -7.04
C GLN A 82 2.00 -2.42 -6.20
N MET A 83 1.14 -1.73 -5.45
CA MET A 83 0.05 -2.36 -4.70
C MET A 83 -0.99 -3.03 -5.61
N SER A 84 -1.33 -2.39 -6.73
CA SER A 84 -2.24 -2.97 -7.72
C SER A 84 -1.64 -4.25 -8.32
N LYS A 85 -0.33 -4.26 -8.60
CA LYS A 85 0.39 -5.45 -9.04
C LYS A 85 0.37 -6.56 -7.98
N THR A 86 0.54 -6.20 -6.71
CA THR A 86 0.49 -7.13 -5.57
C THR A 86 -0.86 -7.85 -5.50
N LEU A 87 -1.96 -7.10 -5.65
CA LEU A 87 -3.32 -7.66 -5.71
C LEU A 87 -3.51 -8.62 -6.89
N LEU A 88 -3.03 -8.23 -8.07
CA LEU A 88 -3.08 -9.08 -9.26
C LEU A 88 -2.32 -10.39 -9.04
N LEU A 89 -1.11 -10.32 -8.47
CA LEU A 89 -0.31 -11.51 -8.15
C LEU A 89 -1.01 -12.43 -7.16
N LEU A 90 -1.63 -11.90 -6.11
CA LEU A 90 -2.40 -12.71 -5.17
C LEU A 90 -3.60 -13.38 -5.85
N SER A 91 -4.33 -12.65 -6.69
CA SER A 91 -5.48 -13.19 -7.42
C SER A 91 -5.10 -14.27 -8.45
N ALA A 92 -3.88 -14.17 -9.00
CA ALA A 92 -3.31 -15.17 -9.90
C ALA A 92 -2.69 -16.36 -9.16
N LEU A 93 -2.41 -16.23 -7.86
CA LEU A 93 -1.86 -17.30 -7.05
C LEU A 93 -2.88 -18.42 -6.92
N LYS A 94 -2.53 -19.60 -7.42
CA LYS A 94 -3.44 -20.75 -7.40
C LYS A 94 -3.66 -21.24 -5.97
N PRO A 95 -4.91 -21.52 -5.57
CA PRO A 95 -5.17 -22.30 -4.37
C PRO A 95 -4.51 -23.67 -4.56
N GLY A 96 -3.51 -23.99 -3.73
CA GLY A 96 -2.69 -25.19 -3.87
C GLY A 96 -1.19 -24.94 -4.09
N ILE A 97 -0.71 -23.68 -4.06
CA ILE A 97 0.74 -23.41 -4.16
C ILE A 97 1.58 -24.14 -3.09
N ALA A 98 0.99 -24.38 -1.91
CA ALA A 98 1.59 -25.12 -0.82
C ALA A 98 1.61 -26.64 -1.03
N GLU A 99 0.82 -27.21 -1.96
CA GLU A 99 0.73 -28.67 -2.14
C GLU A 99 2.05 -29.28 -2.65
N CYS A 100 2.83 -28.51 -3.40
CA CYS A 100 4.14 -28.91 -3.89
C CYS A 100 5.27 -28.71 -2.86
N TRP A 101 4.98 -28.12 -1.69
CA TRP A 101 5.97 -27.86 -0.66
C TRP A 101 6.11 -29.05 0.31
N PRO A 102 7.24 -29.18 1.02
CA PRO A 102 7.41 -30.17 2.07
C PRO A 102 6.29 -30.09 3.12
N THR A 103 5.78 -31.23 3.58
CA THR A 103 4.64 -31.33 4.52
C THR A 103 4.81 -30.45 5.77
N ALA A 104 6.03 -30.31 6.27
CA ALA A 104 6.34 -29.44 7.41
C ALA A 104 5.94 -27.96 7.19
N LEU A 105 6.06 -27.45 5.96
CA LEU A 105 5.80 -26.06 5.61
C LEU A 105 4.37 -25.81 5.08
N GLN A 106 3.63 -26.88 4.74
CA GLN A 106 2.30 -26.76 4.12
C GLN A 106 1.29 -26.06 5.03
N GLY A 107 1.33 -26.33 6.34
CA GLY A 107 0.41 -25.74 7.30
C GLY A 107 0.57 -24.21 7.40
N ALA A 108 1.81 -23.75 7.57
CA ALA A 108 2.11 -22.32 7.71
C ALA A 108 1.90 -21.55 6.39
N SER A 109 2.32 -22.10 5.24
CA SER A 109 2.09 -21.49 3.93
C SER A 109 0.60 -21.41 3.56
N THR A 110 -0.19 -22.44 3.86
CA THR A 110 -1.65 -22.42 3.67
C THR A 110 -2.31 -21.37 4.56
N SER A 111 -1.88 -21.29 5.83
CA SER A 111 -2.38 -20.29 6.77
C SER A 111 -2.04 -18.86 6.31
N LEU A 112 -0.82 -18.64 5.85
CA LEU A 112 -0.37 -17.36 5.31
C LEU A 112 -1.22 -16.94 4.10
N TYR A 113 -1.44 -17.86 3.16
CA TYR A 113 -2.30 -17.59 2.00
C TYR A 113 -3.73 -17.22 2.40
N ALA A 114 -4.35 -17.97 3.32
CA ALA A 114 -5.69 -17.68 3.80
C ALA A 114 -5.79 -16.30 4.46
N LEU A 115 -4.83 -15.94 5.30
CA LEU A 115 -4.76 -14.64 5.95
C LEU A 115 -4.58 -13.50 4.94
N MET A 116 -3.79 -13.69 3.88
CA MET A 116 -3.65 -12.69 2.83
C MET A 116 -4.97 -12.44 2.09
N LEU A 117 -5.75 -13.49 1.82
CA LEU A 117 -7.08 -13.34 1.24
C LEU A 117 -8.01 -12.56 2.17
N ASP A 118 -7.96 -12.82 3.48
CA ASP A 118 -8.77 -12.10 4.45
C ASP A 118 -8.34 -10.63 4.59
N ALA A 119 -7.03 -10.35 4.54
CA ALA A 119 -6.52 -8.98 4.49
C ALA A 119 -7.06 -8.23 3.26
N ILE A 120 -7.12 -8.86 2.08
CA ILE A 120 -7.69 -8.21 0.88
C ILE A 120 -9.19 -7.93 1.05
N LYS A 121 -9.97 -8.88 1.58
CA LYS A 121 -11.39 -8.62 1.88
C LYS A 121 -11.55 -7.44 2.86
N LEU A 122 -10.67 -7.33 3.85
CA LEU A 122 -10.67 -6.19 4.77
C LEU A 122 -10.36 -4.87 4.06
N THR A 123 -9.51 -4.86 3.04
CA THR A 123 -9.28 -3.63 2.23
C THR A 123 -10.54 -3.19 1.50
N GLU A 124 -11.35 -4.12 0.99
CA GLU A 124 -12.64 -3.83 0.37
C GLU A 124 -13.66 -3.30 1.40
N HIS A 125 -13.65 -3.84 2.61
CA HIS A 125 -14.48 -3.36 3.71
C HIS A 125 -14.08 -1.95 4.16
N ASN A 126 -12.77 -1.66 4.25
CA ASN A 126 -12.24 -0.36 4.63
C ASN A 126 -12.75 0.78 3.72
N GLN A 127 -12.94 0.51 2.43
CA GLN A 127 -13.50 1.51 1.51
C GLN A 127 -14.92 1.95 1.91
N LYS A 128 -15.69 1.05 2.50
CA LYS A 128 -17.08 1.28 2.92
C LYS A 128 -17.20 1.93 4.30
N LEU A 129 -16.10 2.10 5.04
CA LEU A 129 -16.12 2.74 6.36
C LEU A 129 -16.57 4.20 6.26
N TYR A 130 -17.24 4.69 7.30
CA TYR A 130 -17.50 6.11 7.47
C TYR A 130 -16.29 6.78 8.16
N ALA A 131 -15.24 7.04 7.40
CA ALA A 131 -14.00 7.64 7.88
C ALA A 131 -13.38 8.57 6.82
N PRO A 132 -12.51 9.53 7.19
CA PRO A 132 -11.76 10.32 6.21
C PRO A 132 -10.94 9.44 5.27
N GLN A 133 -10.86 9.81 3.99
CA GLN A 133 -10.18 9.00 2.97
C GLN A 133 -8.71 8.70 3.32
N GLY A 134 -8.00 9.66 3.93
CA GLY A 134 -6.63 9.46 4.41
C GLY A 134 -6.50 8.33 5.43
N LYS A 135 -7.47 8.18 6.34
CA LYS A 135 -7.49 7.09 7.32
C LYS A 135 -7.79 5.74 6.66
N LYS A 136 -8.74 5.69 5.72
CA LYS A 136 -9.02 4.47 4.94
C LYS A 136 -7.79 3.99 4.16
N ASN A 137 -7.09 4.93 3.52
CA ASN A 137 -5.88 4.64 2.76
C ASN A 137 -4.76 4.09 3.66
N MET A 138 -4.58 4.66 4.85
CA MET A 138 -3.58 4.17 5.81
C MET A 138 -3.85 2.72 6.23
N LEU A 139 -5.09 2.38 6.60
CA LEU A 139 -5.49 1.01 6.97
C LEU A 139 -5.30 0.02 5.82
N ASN A 140 -5.63 0.43 4.60
CA ASN A 140 -5.42 -0.41 3.41
C ASN A 140 -3.95 -0.64 3.13
N ILE A 141 -3.12 0.38 3.33
CA ILE A 141 -1.70 0.29 3.03
C ILE A 141 -0.98 -0.64 4.01
N GLU A 142 -1.30 -0.61 5.30
CA GLU A 142 -0.76 -1.56 6.28
C GLU A 142 -1.07 -3.02 5.90
N LEU A 143 -2.32 -3.29 5.48
CA LEU A 143 -2.73 -4.62 5.01
C LEU A 143 -1.96 -5.04 3.75
N LEU A 144 -1.90 -4.15 2.74
CA LEU A 144 -1.29 -4.46 1.46
C LEU A 144 0.23 -4.65 1.55
N LEU A 145 0.92 -3.90 2.41
CA LEU A 145 2.34 -4.11 2.70
C LEU A 145 2.57 -5.49 3.34
N SER A 146 1.73 -5.87 4.31
CA SER A 146 1.83 -7.18 4.96
C SER A 146 1.53 -8.34 4.00
N VAL A 147 0.60 -8.15 3.06
CA VAL A 147 0.32 -9.12 1.98
C VAL A 147 1.48 -9.23 1.01
N LYS A 148 2.12 -8.11 0.66
CA LYS A 148 3.31 -8.12 -0.21
C LYS A 148 4.43 -8.97 0.40
N ASP A 149 4.75 -8.77 1.67
CA ASP A 149 5.77 -9.56 2.37
C ASP A 149 5.43 -11.07 2.35
N GLY A 150 4.15 -11.41 2.56
CA GLY A 150 3.68 -12.80 2.47
C GLY A 150 3.79 -13.40 1.07
N LEU A 151 3.50 -12.61 0.03
CA LEU A 151 3.66 -13.04 -1.37
C LEU A 151 5.12 -13.29 -1.73
N GLU A 152 6.04 -12.45 -1.28
CA GLU A 152 7.49 -12.64 -1.50
C GLU A 152 7.97 -13.99 -0.94
N LEU A 153 7.42 -14.42 0.20
CA LEU A 153 7.71 -15.74 0.77
C LEU A 153 7.09 -16.89 -0.03
N LEU A 154 5.82 -16.77 -0.42
CA LEU A 154 5.12 -17.84 -1.15
C LEU A 154 5.54 -17.98 -2.61
N GLN A 155 6.19 -16.96 -3.18
CA GLN A 155 6.74 -16.97 -4.54
C GLN A 155 8.20 -17.40 -4.59
N LYS A 156 8.84 -17.70 -3.44
CA LYS A 156 10.22 -18.24 -3.46
C LYS A 156 10.27 -19.54 -4.29
N PRO A 157 11.32 -19.71 -5.11
CA PRO A 157 11.49 -20.92 -5.89
C PRO A 157 11.72 -22.14 -4.96
N LEU A 158 11.41 -23.35 -5.45
CA LEU A 158 11.50 -24.57 -4.63
C LEU A 158 12.93 -24.85 -4.13
N GLU A 159 13.94 -24.35 -4.84
CA GLU A 159 15.35 -24.45 -4.45
C GLU A 159 15.73 -23.52 -3.28
N MET A 160 14.89 -22.53 -2.96
CA MET A 160 15.11 -21.54 -1.90
C MET A 160 13.85 -21.33 -1.04
N LEU A 161 13.21 -22.43 -0.65
CA LEU A 161 12.03 -22.38 0.21
C LEU A 161 12.31 -21.62 1.52
N PRO A 162 11.34 -20.85 2.03
CA PRO A 162 11.48 -20.22 3.32
C PRO A 162 11.52 -21.27 4.44
N SER A 163 12.20 -20.93 5.52
CA SER A 163 12.18 -21.70 6.75
C SER A 163 10.81 -21.65 7.44
N GLN A 164 10.55 -22.61 8.33
CA GLN A 164 9.33 -22.63 9.15
C GLN A 164 9.21 -21.35 9.99
N ASP A 165 10.31 -20.89 10.60
CA ASP A 165 10.34 -19.68 11.43
C ASP A 165 9.99 -18.41 10.63
N GLU A 166 10.47 -18.29 9.38
CA GLU A 166 10.10 -17.18 8.49
C GLU A 166 8.59 -17.18 8.19
N LEU A 167 8.00 -18.35 7.92
CA LEU A 167 6.58 -18.48 7.65
C LEU A 167 5.74 -18.17 8.89
N ASP A 168 6.11 -18.70 10.05
CA ASP A 168 5.39 -18.47 11.30
C ASP A 168 5.47 -17.00 11.73
N LEU A 169 6.62 -16.35 11.53
CA LEU A 169 6.77 -14.92 11.74
C LEU A 169 5.87 -14.11 10.81
N ALA A 170 5.81 -14.46 9.53
CA ALA A 170 4.94 -13.77 8.57
C ALA A 170 3.45 -13.95 8.91
N VAL A 171 3.04 -15.17 9.29
CA VAL A 171 1.69 -15.46 9.77
C VAL A 171 1.35 -14.62 11.01
N ALA A 172 2.25 -14.56 11.99
CA ALA A 172 2.05 -13.78 13.21
C ALA A 172 1.91 -12.29 12.92
N LYS A 173 2.79 -11.73 12.06
CA LYS A 173 2.74 -10.33 11.64
C LYS A 173 1.42 -10.00 10.94
N LEU A 174 1.02 -10.81 9.96
CA LEU A 174 -0.21 -10.57 9.22
C LEU A 174 -1.45 -10.68 10.11
N ARG A 175 -1.50 -11.66 11.02
CA ARG A 175 -2.56 -11.74 12.05
C ARG A 175 -2.62 -10.50 12.92
N HIS A 176 -1.47 -10.01 13.37
CA HIS A 176 -1.39 -8.83 14.20
C HIS A 176 -1.92 -7.59 13.47
N VAL A 177 -1.50 -7.37 12.22
CA VAL A 177 -1.98 -6.24 11.41
C VAL A 177 -3.48 -6.34 11.13
N ILE A 178 -4.00 -7.52 10.79
CA ILE A 178 -5.44 -7.75 10.63
C ILE A 178 -6.19 -7.35 11.91
N ALA A 179 -5.71 -7.79 13.08
CA ALA A 179 -6.34 -7.48 14.37
C ALA A 179 -6.31 -5.98 14.67
N LEU A 180 -5.20 -5.28 14.41
CA LEU A 180 -5.10 -3.83 14.57
C LEU A 180 -6.11 -3.08 13.69
N VAL A 181 -6.21 -3.46 12.41
CA VAL A 181 -7.17 -2.85 11.49
C VAL A 181 -8.60 -3.10 11.95
N GLN A 182 -8.93 -4.32 12.35
CA GLN A 182 -10.27 -4.66 12.85
C GLN A 182 -10.63 -3.90 14.14
N MET A 183 -9.70 -3.77 15.08
CA MET A 183 -9.91 -2.94 16.28
C MET A 183 -10.18 -1.48 15.91
N THR A 184 -9.41 -0.95 14.94
CA THR A 184 -9.60 0.43 14.47
C THR A 184 -10.94 0.62 13.74
N GLN A 185 -11.41 -0.38 12.99
CA GLN A 185 -12.74 -0.37 12.36
C GLN A 185 -13.88 -0.31 13.39
N VAL A 186 -13.75 -1.02 14.51
CA VAL A 186 -14.74 -1.00 15.60
C VAL A 186 -14.85 0.41 16.18
N HIS A 187 -13.72 1.08 16.42
CA HIS A 187 -13.71 2.47 16.91
C HIS A 187 -14.46 3.43 15.97
N PHE A 188 -14.27 3.32 14.65
CA PHE A 188 -15.01 4.16 13.69
C PHE A 188 -16.51 3.85 13.63
N SER A 189 -16.91 2.63 13.99
CA SER A 189 -18.30 2.20 13.98
C SER A 189 -19.04 2.58 15.28
N THR A 190 -18.31 2.78 16.38
CA THR A 190 -18.87 3.23 17.67
C THR A 190 -19.06 4.74 17.71
N ASP A 191 -18.17 5.52 17.08
CA ASP A 191 -18.24 6.98 17.07
C ASP A 191 -19.44 7.51 16.27
N THR A 192 -19.99 6.71 15.34
CA THR A 192 -21.15 7.10 14.52
C THR A 192 -22.52 6.90 15.17
N ASN A 193 -22.60 6.19 16.31
CA ASN A 193 -23.87 5.94 17.01
C ASN A 193 -24.09 6.88 18.22
N GLY A 194 -23.25 7.91 18.36
CA GLY A 194 -23.26 8.84 19.50
C GLY A 194 -23.90 10.21 19.26
N HIS A 195 -24.59 10.44 18.13
CA HIS A 195 -25.24 11.72 17.83
C HIS A 195 -26.67 11.56 17.31
#